data_AF-A0A7C3NGA3-F1
#
_entry.id   AF-A0A7C3NGA3-F1
#
_cell.length_a   1.000
_cell.length_b   1.000
_cell.length_c   1.000
_cell.angle_alpha   90.00
_cell.angle_beta   90.00
_cell.angle_gamma   90.00
#
_symmetry.space_group_name_H-M   'P 1'
#
loop_
_entity.id
_entity.type
_entity.pdbx_description
1 polymer ?
#
loop_
_entity_poly.entity_id
_entity_poly.type
_entity_poly.pdbx_seq_one_letter_code
_entity_poly.pdbx_strand_id
1 'polypeptide(L)' 'MSKITLPSILLATTMVILPALAQGDDFYRGKTIRFVVGQAAGGGYDLSARTIARHMGKHLPGNLPS' A
#
# COMPACT_ATOMS: atom_id res chain seq x y z
N MET A 1 -45.03 9.75 3.79
CA MET A 1 -43.59 10.09 3.65
C MET A 1 -42.77 9.33 4.70
N SER A 2 -41.53 8.91 4.37
CA SER A 2 -40.45 8.42 5.28
C SER A 2 -40.26 6.91 5.58
N LYS A 3 -40.58 5.98 4.67
CA LYS A 3 -40.14 4.57 4.83
C LYS A 3 -38.78 4.25 4.19
N ILE A 4 -38.25 5.16 3.37
CA ILE A 4 -37.04 4.96 2.55
C ILE A 4 -35.78 5.55 3.22
N THR A 5 -35.92 6.39 4.24
CA THR A 5 -34.77 7.08 4.86
C THR A 5 -33.87 6.13 5.66
N LEU A 6 -34.41 5.09 6.29
CA LEU A 6 -33.65 4.12 7.09
C LEU A 6 -32.70 3.23 6.26
N PRO A 7 -33.14 2.59 5.16
CA PRO A 7 -32.23 1.77 4.34
C PRO A 7 -31.18 2.63 3.61
N SER A 8 -31.51 3.88 3.25
CA SER A 8 -30.56 4.80 2.61
C SER A 8 -29.44 5.22 3.56
N ILE A 9 -29.73 5.45 4.85
CA ILE A 9 -28.71 5.72 5.85
C ILE A 9 -27.82 4.48 6.04
N LEU A 10 -28.40 3.28 6.18
CA LEU A 10 -27.63 2.05 6.36
C LEU A 10 -26.68 1.77 5.18
N LEU A 11 -27.14 2.00 3.95
CA LEU A 11 -26.33 1.82 2.74
C LEU A 11 -25.22 2.88 2.60
N ALA A 12 -25.48 4.13 3.01
CA ALA A 12 -24.46 5.17 3.03
C ALA A 12 -23.37 4.87 4.08
N THR A 13 -23.74 4.34 5.25
CA THR A 13 -22.79 4.01 6.31
C THR A 13 -21.89 2.84 5.93
N THR A 14 -22.40 1.81 5.26
CA THR A 14 -21.58 0.66 4.83
C THR A 14 -20.54 1.05 3.79
N MET A 15 -20.88 1.96 2.87
CA MET A 15 -19.98 2.42 1.79
C MET A 15 -18.75 3.17 2.30
N VAL A 16 -18.82 3.76 3.51
CA VAL A 16 -17.70 4.48 4.14
C VAL A 16 -16.80 3.56 4.98
N ILE A 17 -17.34 2.47 5.54
CA ILE A 17 -16.60 1.60 6.47
C ILE A 17 -15.78 0.52 5.75
N LEU A 18 -16.29 -0.03 4.64
CA LEU A 18 -15.63 -1.10 3.87
C LEU A 18 -14.18 -0.80 3.42
N PRO A 19 -13.84 0.42 2.93
CA PRO A 19 -12.49 0.71 2.46
C PRO A 19 -11.43 0.68 3.56
N ALA A 20 -11.82 1.01 4.80
CA ALA A 20 -10.89 1.06 5.94
C ALA A 20 -10.43 -0.34 6.38
N LEU A 21 -11.26 -1.37 6.18
CA LEU A 21 -10.91 -2.76 6.49
C LEU A 21 -10.03 -3.42 5.42
N ALA A 22 -9.93 -2.80 4.23
CA ALA A 22 -9.13 -3.29 3.11
C ALA A 22 -7.69 -2.75 3.10
N GLN A 23 -7.32 -1.87 4.06
CA GLN A 23 -5.93 -1.47 4.27
C GLN A 23 -5.18 -2.60 4.96
N GLY A 24 -4.89 -3.66 4.20
CA GLY A 24 -4.16 -4.80 4.71
C GLY A 24 -2.74 -4.37 5.10
N ASP A 25 -2.47 -4.35 6.40
CA ASP A 25 -1.13 -4.16 6.95
C ASP A 25 -0.13 -5.19 6.41
N ASP A 26 -0.60 -6.27 5.79
CA ASP A 26 0.23 -7.33 5.19
C ASP A 26 0.29 -7.31 3.67
N PHE A 27 -0.17 -6.25 2.99
CA PHE A 27 -0.21 -6.23 1.52
C PHE A 27 1.16 -6.53 0.88
N TYR A 28 2.26 -6.06 1.46
CA TYR A 28 3.62 -6.30 0.93
C TYR A 28 4.30 -7.55 1.50
N ARG A 29 3.67 -8.26 2.44
CA ARG A 29 4.26 -9.43 3.10
C ARG A 29 4.61 -10.51 2.08
N GLY A 30 5.88 -10.94 2.08
CA GLY A 30 6.39 -11.97 1.18
C GLY A 30 6.43 -11.59 -0.30
N LYS A 31 6.15 -10.32 -0.66
CA LYS A 31 6.28 -9.84 -2.04
C LYS A 31 7.71 -9.40 -2.33
N THR A 32 8.13 -9.54 -3.59
CA THR A 32 9.40 -8.98 -4.07
C THR A 32 9.14 -7.66 -4.79
N ILE A 33 9.80 -6.59 -4.37
CA ILE A 33 9.75 -5.28 -5.03
C ILE A 33 10.94 -5.14 -5.97
N ARG A 34 10.66 -4.86 -7.25
CA ARG A 34 11.69 -4.61 -8.26
C ARG A 34 11.85 -3.12 -8.50
N PHE A 35 13.08 -2.62 -8.32
CA PHE A 35 13.47 -1.28 -8.75
C PHE A 35 13.95 -1.33 -10.20
N VAL A 36 13.33 -0.54 -11.06
CA VAL A 36 13.75 -0.36 -12.46
C VAL A 36 14.45 0.99 -12.56
N VAL A 37 15.75 0.97 -12.87
CA VAL A 37 16.57 2.17 -13.02
C VAL A 37 16.93 2.31 -14.50
N GLY A 38 16.42 3.36 -15.16
CA GLY A 38 16.63 3.61 -16.59
C GLY A 38 17.99 4.23 -16.94
N GLN A 39 18.97 4.10 -16.06
CA GLN A 39 20.31 4.68 -16.19
C GLN A 39 21.35 3.58 -16.01
N ALA A 40 22.59 3.83 -16.43
CA ALA A 40 23.67 2.88 -16.30
C ALA A 40 23.91 2.46 -14.84
N ALA A 41 24.34 1.21 -14.65
CA ALA A 41 24.73 0.71 -13.35
C ALA A 41 25.94 1.49 -12.79
N GLY A 42 25.96 1.67 -11.47
CA GLY A 42 27.00 2.39 -10.74
C GLY A 42 26.84 3.91 -10.70
N GLY A 43 25.91 4.49 -11.47
CA GLY A 43 25.60 5.92 -11.42
C GLY A 43 24.82 6.34 -10.16
N GLY A 44 24.63 7.65 -9.99
CA GLY A 44 23.94 8.20 -8.81
C GLY A 44 22.51 7.68 -8.61
N TYR A 45 21.77 7.45 -9.71
CA TYR A 45 20.43 6.87 -9.66
C TYR A 45 20.43 5.43 -9.14
N ASP A 46 21.38 4.62 -9.60
CA ASP A 46 21.52 3.23 -9.17
C ASP A 46 21.94 3.14 -7.69
N LEU A 47 22.86 4.02 -7.26
CA LEU A 47 23.25 4.13 -5.85
C LEU A 47 22.08 4.57 -4.96
N SER A 48 21.27 5.53 -5.43
CA SER A 48 20.09 6.00 -4.72
C SER A 48 19.05 4.89 -4.59
N ALA A 49 18.76 4.17 -5.69
CA ALA A 49 17.82 3.06 -5.70
C ALA A 49 18.27 1.94 -4.73
N ARG A 50 19.56 1.57 -4.74
CA ARG A 50 20.10 0.59 -3.76
C ARG A 50 19.99 1.06 -2.32
N THR A 51 20.21 2.35 -2.08
CA THR A 51 20.08 2.92 -0.73
C THR A 51 18.65 2.88 -0.25
N ILE A 52 17.68 3.23 -1.10
CA ILE A 52 16.26 3.13 -0.78
C ILE A 52 15.87 1.68 -0.54
N ALA A 53 16.23 0.77 -1.45
CA ALA A 53 15.89 -0.66 -1.35
C ALA A 53 16.36 -1.29 -0.02
N ARG A 54 17.56 -0.94 0.45
CA ARG A 54 18.10 -1.41 1.75
C ARG A 54 17.29 -0.94 2.96
N HIS A 55 16.63 0.21 2.90
CA HIS A 55 15.99 0.83 4.06
C HIS A 55 14.47 0.85 3.98
N MET A 56 13.86 0.67 2.81
CA MET A 56 12.42 0.79 2.65
C MET A 56 11.64 -0.32 3.38
N GLY A 57 12.24 -1.51 3.54
CA GLY A 57 11.55 -2.68 4.08
C GLY A 57 10.95 -2.44 5.47
N LYS A 58 11.66 -1.71 6.34
CA LYS A 58 11.22 -1.33 7.69
C LYS A 58 10.08 -0.31 7.74
N HIS A 59 9.75 0.29 6.60
CA HIS A 59 8.72 1.32 6.47
C HIS A 59 7.53 0.85 5.64
N LEU A 60 7.57 -0.38 5.11
CA LEU A 60 6.44 -0.96 4.42
C LEU A 60 5.56 -1.75 5.41
N PRO A 61 4.23 -1.64 5.29
CA PRO A 61 3.32 -2.56 5.98
C PRO A 61 3.66 -4.00 5.61
N GLY A 62 3.78 -4.88 6.61
CA GLY A 62 3.92 -6.32 6.37
C GLY A 62 5.35 -6.79 6.15
N ASN A 63 6.34 -5.92 6.43
CA ASN A 63 7.79 -6.13 6.46
C ASN A 63 8.32 -7.11 5.39
N LEU A 64 8.98 -6.57 4.36
CA LEU A 64 9.63 -7.39 3.34
C LEU A 64 10.58 -8.43 3.98
N PRO A 65 10.69 -9.66 3.45
CA PRO A 65 11.66 -10.62 3.94
C PRO A 65 13.07 -10.02 3.85
N SER A 66 13.81 -10.12 4.95
CA SER A 66 15.22 -9.69 5.07
C SER A 66 16.12 -10.47 4.12
#